data_AF-W0RTR7-F1
#
_entry.id   AF-W0RTR7-F1
#
_cell.length_a   1.000
_cell.length_b   1.000
_cell.length_c   1.000
_cell.angle_alpha   90.00
_cell.angle_beta   90.00
_cell.angle_gamma   90.00
#
_symmetry.space_group_name_H-M   'P 1'
#
loop_
_entity.id
_entity.type
_entity.pdbx_description
1 polymer ?
#
loop_
_entity_poly.entity_id
_entity_poly.type
_entity_poly.pdbx_seq_one_letter_code
_entity_poly.pdbx_strand_id
1 'polypeptide(L)'
;MTAPPLTFIPDLLELHFEELQFLWARRRAALRSPQQTARTLAALDERVEAHTQGMLVVGAKMLPLVEPSLTEGGPDAAFAAAYALLRAGDPALAARVVDAVPNASPKARRGLAEALRHAHNPAVHASLAALARSGEPAHVALALEVFAFRGALQAEAVGPTLDALLAHDDGAVRAAAWRVATYLCAPVDPKHYSAALADDPPGLRVAALEAAAWARVPGVVAYARQAAARPAPETLDALRLLAVLGGPDDARRVAAVVRVPELGPARFACAGASGRPELVEPLIAEMAGDDAATAVAAGATFAKLTGHDVTSTRTAEVTVDEDLTDTVALPDPERARAVWGKLAPALAGAERICGGIDVARPIDADAAARMDMESRWDLFLRARYLNTWHGLPAQLEVLAPRA
;
A
#
# COMPACT_ATOMS: atom_id res chain seq x y z
N MET A 1 36.66 32.18 12.91
CA MET A 1 36.95 30.73 12.88
C MET A 1 36.33 30.18 11.62
N THR A 2 37.12 29.84 10.61
CA THR A 2 36.65 29.14 9.41
C THR A 2 36.21 27.75 9.82
N ALA A 3 34.99 27.36 9.44
CA ALA A 3 34.52 25.99 9.64
C ALA A 3 35.55 25.02 9.04
N PRO A 4 35.88 23.90 9.71
CA PRO A 4 36.79 22.91 9.14
C PRO A 4 36.26 22.48 7.77
N PRO A 5 37.13 22.25 6.77
CA PRO A 5 36.69 21.79 5.47
C PRO A 5 35.97 20.46 5.66
N LEU A 6 34.72 20.38 5.19
CA LEU A 6 33.94 19.15 5.20
C LEU A 6 34.73 18.10 4.44
N THR A 7 35.24 17.11 5.18
CA THR A 7 35.98 16.00 4.59
C THR A 7 34.96 14.98 4.12
N PHE A 8 34.98 14.68 2.83
CA PHE A 8 34.16 13.60 2.28
C PHE A 8 34.65 12.26 2.83
N ILE A 9 33.77 11.53 3.51
CA ILE A 9 34.03 10.19 4.05
C ILE A 9 33.16 9.21 3.25
N PRO A 10 33.75 8.38 2.36
CA PRO A 10 33.01 7.44 1.52
C PRO A 10 32.05 6.52 2.32
N ASP A 11 32.52 5.97 3.43
CA ASP A 11 31.74 5.06 4.28
C ASP A 11 30.44 5.70 4.82
N LEU A 12 30.44 7.01 5.08
CA LEU A 12 29.23 7.72 5.50
C LEU A 12 28.23 7.87 4.36
N LEU A 13 28.71 8.08 3.12
CA LEU A 13 27.83 8.11 1.95
C LEU A 13 27.19 6.75 1.72
N GLU A 14 27.97 5.67 1.84
CA GLU A 14 27.47 4.29 1.72
C GLU A 14 26.40 4.00 2.76
N LEU A 15 26.65 4.37 4.03
CA LEU A 15 25.65 4.25 5.09
C LEU A 15 24.36 5.01 4.79
N HIS A 16 24.44 6.26 4.31
CA HIS A 16 23.24 7.01 3.94
C HIS A 16 22.49 6.37 2.77
N PHE A 17 23.21 5.83 1.79
CA PHE A 17 22.63 5.14 0.65
C PHE A 17 21.92 3.85 1.08
N GLU A 18 22.56 3.00 1.88
CA GLU A 18 21.97 1.75 2.40
C GLU A 18 20.75 2.01 3.28
N GLU A 19 20.83 2.96 4.21
CA GLU A 19 19.70 3.27 5.09
C GLU A 19 18.54 3.88 4.30
N LEU A 20 18.78 4.66 3.24
CA LEU A 20 17.72 5.14 2.35
C LEU A 20 16.99 3.98 1.64
N GLN A 21 17.71 2.94 1.21
CA GLN A 21 17.10 1.74 0.62
C GLN A 21 16.19 1.02 1.64
N PHE A 22 16.72 0.78 2.83
CA PHE A 22 16.00 0.11 3.90
C PHE A 22 14.74 0.90 4.32
N LEU A 23 14.87 2.21 4.50
CA LEU A 23 13.76 3.08 4.86
C LEU A 23 12.69 3.14 3.78
N TRP A 24 13.08 3.14 2.50
CA TRP A 24 12.12 3.13 1.42
C TRP A 24 11.31 1.83 1.37
N ALA A 25 11.96 0.68 1.54
CA ALA A 25 11.28 -0.61 1.63
C ALA A 25 10.26 -0.64 2.78
N ARG A 26 10.66 -0.14 3.96
CA ARG A 26 9.78 -0.01 5.14
C ARG A 26 8.62 0.93 4.89
N ARG A 27 8.87 2.08 4.26
CA ARG A 27 7.82 3.03 3.90
C ARG A 27 6.81 2.41 2.95
N ARG A 28 7.27 1.69 1.92
CA ARG A 28 6.39 0.98 0.96
C ARG A 28 5.48 -0.01 1.68
N ALA A 29 6.02 -0.78 2.63
CA ALA A 29 5.23 -1.71 3.45
C ALA A 29 4.26 -0.97 4.40
N ALA A 30 4.66 0.16 4.96
CA ALA A 30 3.85 0.94 5.88
C ALA A 30 2.58 1.52 5.25
N LEU A 31 2.57 1.82 3.94
CA LEU A 31 1.44 2.43 3.22
C LEU A 31 0.13 1.62 3.28
N ARG A 32 0.21 0.31 3.53
CA ARG A 32 -0.94 -0.60 3.68
C ARG A 32 -0.86 -1.43 4.96
N SER A 33 -0.04 -1.02 5.92
CA SER A 33 0.17 -1.80 7.14
C SER A 33 -0.97 -1.59 8.14
N PRO A 34 -1.51 -2.66 8.75
CA PRO A 34 -2.42 -2.56 9.88
C PRO A 34 -1.74 -2.22 11.21
N GLN A 35 -0.40 -2.09 11.24
CA GLN A 35 0.39 -1.76 12.44
C GLN A 35 0.98 -0.35 12.40
N GLN A 36 1.06 0.26 11.22
CA GLN A 36 1.58 1.62 11.05
C GLN A 36 0.43 2.61 11.01
N THR A 37 0.63 3.80 11.55
CA THR A 37 -0.33 4.92 11.51
C THR A 37 0.22 6.03 10.62
N ALA A 38 -0.61 7.03 10.33
CA ALA A 38 -0.15 8.22 9.59
C ALA A 38 1.03 8.91 10.28
N ARG A 39 1.06 8.91 11.62
CA ARG A 39 2.16 9.48 12.41
C ARG A 39 3.46 8.68 12.24
N THR A 40 3.40 7.35 12.30
CA THR A 40 4.62 6.53 12.16
C THR A 40 5.13 6.54 10.73
N LEU A 41 4.24 6.63 9.73
CA LEU A 41 4.62 6.87 8.34
C LEU A 41 5.32 8.23 8.18
N ALA A 42 4.80 9.30 8.78
CA ALA A 42 5.46 10.61 8.75
C ALA A 42 6.87 10.58 9.37
N ALA A 43 7.05 9.87 10.49
CA ALA A 43 8.37 9.68 11.09
C ALA A 43 9.33 8.87 10.19
N LEU A 44 8.82 7.93 9.38
CA LEU A 44 9.62 7.26 8.35
C LEU A 44 9.99 8.22 7.23
N ASP A 45 9.06 9.07 6.78
CA ASP A 45 9.31 10.08 5.75
C ASP A 45 10.39 11.09 6.20
N GLU A 46 10.38 11.51 7.47
CA GLU A 46 11.43 12.36 8.05
C GLU A 46 12.81 11.69 8.00
N ARG A 47 12.89 10.38 8.30
CA ARG A 47 14.14 9.63 8.21
C ARG A 47 14.62 9.48 6.76
N VAL A 48 13.71 9.19 5.83
CA VAL A 48 14.00 9.15 4.39
C VAL A 48 14.62 10.47 3.94
N GLU A 49 14.04 11.59 4.36
CA GLU A 49 14.57 12.92 4.03
C GLU A 49 15.94 13.15 4.68
N ALA A 50 16.14 12.80 5.96
CA ALA A 50 17.43 12.97 6.65
C ALA A 50 18.58 12.22 5.94
N HIS A 51 18.36 10.95 5.55
CA HIS A 51 19.37 10.18 4.83
C HIS A 51 19.58 10.70 3.40
N THR A 52 18.52 11.17 2.74
CA THR A 52 18.65 11.86 1.46
C THR A 52 19.54 13.09 1.59
N GLN A 53 19.31 13.95 2.58
CA GLN A 53 20.13 15.15 2.83
C GLN A 53 21.61 14.80 3.07
N GLY A 54 21.89 13.72 3.82
CA GLY A 54 23.25 13.19 3.99
C GLY A 54 23.95 12.90 2.65
N MET A 55 23.24 12.31 1.69
CA MET A 55 23.75 12.09 0.33
C MET A 55 23.91 13.41 -0.45
N LEU A 56 22.97 14.35 -0.32
CA LEU A 56 22.99 15.62 -1.05
C LEU A 56 24.20 16.50 -0.68
N VAL A 57 24.69 16.43 0.56
CA VAL A 57 25.91 17.14 1.00
C VAL A 57 27.15 16.73 0.19
N VAL A 58 27.19 15.49 -0.30
CA VAL A 58 28.29 14.98 -1.13
C VAL A 58 28.23 15.52 -2.57
N GLY A 59 27.03 15.85 -3.06
CA GLY A 59 26.79 16.34 -4.41
C GLY A 59 27.23 15.32 -5.47
N ALA A 60 27.74 15.80 -6.62
CA ALA A 60 28.11 14.96 -7.76
C ALA A 60 29.13 13.84 -7.45
N LYS A 61 29.89 13.94 -6.35
CA LYS A 61 30.83 12.89 -5.92
C LYS A 61 30.14 11.59 -5.50
N MET A 62 28.82 11.60 -5.27
CA MET A 62 28.06 10.38 -4.98
C MET A 62 27.86 9.48 -6.21
N LEU A 63 27.98 10.04 -7.42
CA LEU A 63 27.60 9.36 -8.66
C LEU A 63 28.28 7.99 -8.84
N PRO A 64 29.61 7.84 -8.65
CA PRO A 64 30.28 6.54 -8.84
C PRO A 64 29.75 5.44 -7.93
N LEU A 65 29.24 5.78 -6.74
CA LEU A 65 28.67 4.81 -5.81
C LEU A 65 27.26 4.37 -6.25
N VAL A 66 26.41 5.33 -6.61
CA VAL A 66 24.97 5.08 -6.77
C VAL A 66 24.57 4.70 -8.20
N GLU A 67 25.37 5.08 -9.19
CA GLU A 67 25.05 4.91 -10.61
C GLU A 67 24.81 3.45 -11.04
N PRO A 68 25.59 2.45 -10.60
CA PRO A 68 25.32 1.05 -10.95
C PRO A 68 23.93 0.57 -10.53
N SER A 69 23.40 1.14 -9.44
CA SER A 69 22.07 0.78 -8.92
C SER A 69 20.93 1.28 -9.81
N LEU A 70 21.16 2.24 -10.71
CA LEU A 70 20.13 2.73 -11.63
C LEU A 70 19.71 1.66 -12.65
N THR A 71 20.62 0.76 -13.03
CA THR A 71 20.36 -0.26 -14.06
C THR A 71 20.27 -1.68 -13.48
N GLU A 72 21.20 -2.03 -12.58
CA GLU A 72 21.37 -3.40 -12.08
C GLU A 72 20.81 -3.58 -10.66
N GLY A 73 20.51 -2.49 -9.96
CA GLY A 73 20.03 -2.51 -8.59
C GLY A 73 18.67 -3.21 -8.42
N GLY A 74 18.41 -3.67 -7.19
CA GLY A 74 17.06 -3.98 -6.74
C GLY A 74 16.16 -2.74 -6.73
N PRO A 75 14.84 -2.89 -6.52
CA PRO A 75 13.90 -1.75 -6.55
C PRO A 75 14.27 -0.66 -5.52
N ASP A 76 14.76 -1.04 -4.34
CA ASP A 76 15.08 -0.09 -3.28
C ASP A 76 16.42 0.63 -3.52
N ALA A 77 17.43 -0.09 -4.03
CA ALA A 77 18.70 0.48 -4.49
C ALA A 77 18.51 1.49 -5.64
N ALA A 78 17.73 1.10 -6.65
CA ALA A 78 17.41 1.96 -7.77
C ALA A 78 16.61 3.20 -7.35
N PHE A 79 15.65 3.03 -6.42
CA PHE A 79 14.94 4.16 -5.82
C PHE A 79 15.90 5.12 -5.12
N ALA A 80 16.72 4.62 -4.18
CA ALA A 80 17.60 5.46 -3.38
C ALA A 80 18.58 6.25 -4.26
N ALA A 81 19.15 5.59 -5.28
CA ALA A 81 20.06 6.22 -6.24
C ALA A 81 19.36 7.31 -7.04
N ALA A 82 18.23 6.97 -7.68
CA ALA A 82 17.48 7.90 -8.51
C ALA A 82 16.91 9.07 -7.71
N TYR A 83 16.37 8.81 -6.51
CA TYR A 83 15.76 9.82 -5.66
C TYR A 83 16.81 10.86 -5.24
N ALA A 84 17.98 10.42 -4.78
CA ALA A 84 19.05 11.33 -4.39
C ALA A 84 19.60 12.13 -5.59
N LEU A 85 19.79 11.51 -6.77
CA LEU A 85 20.23 12.22 -7.98
C LEU A 85 19.20 13.25 -8.48
N LEU A 86 17.91 12.90 -8.49
CA LEU A 86 16.83 13.84 -8.84
C LEU A 86 16.72 14.99 -7.85
N ARG A 87 17.10 14.78 -6.59
CA ARG A 87 17.04 15.78 -5.51
C ARG A 87 18.30 16.64 -5.39
N ALA A 88 19.38 16.31 -6.09
CA ALA A 88 20.67 17.03 -6.04
C ALA A 88 20.63 18.44 -6.65
N GLY A 89 19.57 18.80 -7.38
CA GLY A 89 19.43 20.12 -8.01
C GLY A 89 20.31 20.33 -9.24
N ASP A 90 21.05 19.30 -9.67
CA ASP A 90 21.87 19.30 -10.88
C ASP A 90 21.10 18.62 -12.04
N PRO A 91 20.76 19.36 -13.11
CA PRO A 91 20.08 18.80 -14.27
C PRO A 91 20.83 17.63 -14.94
N ALA A 92 22.17 17.62 -14.91
CA ALA A 92 22.96 16.54 -15.50
C ALA A 92 22.81 15.24 -14.70
N LEU A 93 22.84 15.32 -13.35
CA LEU A 93 22.57 14.17 -12.48
C LEU A 93 21.12 13.67 -12.64
N ALA A 94 20.17 14.60 -12.75
CA ALA A 94 18.77 14.25 -12.99
C ALA A 94 18.58 13.54 -14.35
N ALA A 95 19.29 13.97 -15.39
CA ALA A 95 19.27 13.33 -16.70
C ALA A 95 19.75 11.87 -16.66
N ARG A 96 20.80 11.56 -15.88
CA ARG A 96 21.31 10.18 -15.70
C ARG A 96 20.20 9.20 -15.30
N VAL A 97 19.24 9.64 -14.48
CA VAL A 97 18.13 8.81 -14.02
C VAL A 97 17.20 8.42 -15.16
N VAL A 98 16.87 9.35 -16.06
CA VAL A 98 15.99 9.05 -17.20
C VAL A 98 16.74 8.26 -18.27
N ASP A 99 18.02 8.59 -18.49
CA ASP A 99 18.89 7.90 -19.45
C ASP A 99 19.16 6.43 -19.06
N ALA A 100 19.03 6.09 -17.77
CA ALA A 100 19.15 4.72 -17.29
C ALA A 100 17.93 3.84 -17.60
N VAL A 101 16.74 4.43 -17.80
CA VAL A 101 15.48 3.68 -17.97
C VAL A 101 15.56 2.61 -19.08
N PRO A 102 16.13 2.87 -20.28
CA PRO A 102 16.24 1.89 -21.34
C PRO A 102 17.06 0.64 -21.02
N ASN A 103 18.06 0.78 -20.14
CA ASN A 103 18.99 -0.30 -19.81
C ASN A 103 18.71 -0.91 -18.43
N ALA A 104 17.69 -0.41 -17.72
CA ALA A 104 17.38 -0.85 -16.38
C ALA A 104 16.61 -2.18 -16.38
N SER A 105 17.01 -3.07 -15.47
CA SER A 105 16.27 -4.31 -15.22
C SER A 105 14.81 -4.02 -14.81
N PRO A 106 13.87 -4.98 -14.93
CA PRO A 106 12.50 -4.78 -14.47
C PRO A 106 12.40 -4.34 -13.00
N LYS A 107 13.28 -4.85 -12.14
CA LYS A 107 13.38 -4.48 -10.72
C LYS A 107 13.87 -3.04 -10.56
N ALA A 108 14.95 -2.67 -11.25
CA ALA A 108 15.49 -1.32 -11.21
C ALA A 108 14.48 -0.29 -11.75
N ARG A 109 13.83 -0.57 -12.90
CA ARG A 109 12.79 0.30 -13.47
C ARG A 109 11.65 0.62 -12.50
N ARG A 110 11.24 -0.34 -11.66
CA ARG A 110 10.25 -0.09 -10.61
C ARG A 110 10.74 0.95 -9.59
N GLY A 111 12.00 0.85 -9.16
CA GLY A 111 12.63 1.82 -8.26
C GLY A 111 12.77 3.20 -8.90
N LEU A 112 13.18 3.25 -10.19
CA LEU A 112 13.24 4.50 -10.96
C LEU A 112 11.86 5.17 -11.06
N ALA A 113 10.81 4.40 -11.36
CA ALA A 113 9.43 4.89 -11.43
C ALA A 113 9.00 5.51 -10.10
N GLU A 114 9.26 4.84 -8.98
CA GLU A 114 8.99 5.35 -7.63
C GLU A 114 9.76 6.65 -7.34
N ALA A 115 11.06 6.69 -7.63
CA ALA A 115 11.87 7.89 -7.42
C ALA A 115 11.34 9.07 -8.24
N LEU A 116 10.99 8.83 -9.51
CA LEU A 116 10.39 9.82 -10.40
C LEU A 116 8.99 10.23 -9.92
N ARG A 117 8.19 9.37 -9.30
CA ARG A 117 6.91 9.78 -8.69
C ARG A 117 7.11 10.81 -7.58
N HIS A 118 8.11 10.62 -6.73
CA HIS A 118 8.29 11.37 -5.49
C HIS A 118 9.27 12.56 -5.56
N ALA A 119 10.37 12.45 -6.31
CA ALA A 119 11.30 13.55 -6.54
C ALA A 119 10.80 14.40 -7.70
N HIS A 120 9.91 15.35 -7.41
CA HIS A 120 9.44 16.31 -8.41
C HIS A 120 10.60 17.18 -8.90
N ASN A 121 11.24 16.77 -9.99
CA ASN A 121 12.28 17.52 -10.68
C ASN A 121 11.77 17.94 -12.07
N PRO A 122 11.60 19.25 -12.34
CA PRO A 122 11.14 19.73 -13.65
C PRO A 122 12.11 19.43 -14.80
N ALA A 123 13.41 19.30 -14.54
CA ALA A 123 14.43 19.10 -15.57
C ALA A 123 14.24 17.79 -16.35
N VAL A 124 13.62 16.78 -15.73
CA VAL A 124 13.37 15.48 -16.38
C VAL A 124 12.04 15.41 -17.14
N HIS A 125 11.22 16.47 -17.10
CA HIS A 125 9.88 16.44 -17.68
C HIS A 125 9.90 16.14 -19.18
N ALA A 126 10.77 16.82 -19.95
CA ALA A 126 10.86 16.62 -21.39
C ALA A 126 11.30 15.19 -21.75
N SER A 127 12.29 14.65 -21.04
CA SER A 127 12.79 13.29 -21.24
C SER A 127 11.75 12.23 -20.84
N LEU A 128 11.00 12.44 -19.74
CA LEU A 128 9.87 11.58 -19.38
C LEU A 128 8.76 11.60 -20.44
N ALA A 129 8.46 12.78 -20.98
CA ALA A 129 7.49 12.90 -22.06
C ALA A 129 7.97 12.18 -23.33
N ALA A 130 9.27 12.16 -23.61
CA ALA A 130 9.84 11.37 -24.69
C ALA A 130 9.71 9.85 -24.44
N LEU A 131 9.95 9.37 -23.21
CA LEU A 131 9.72 7.97 -22.84
C LEU A 131 8.26 7.55 -23.05
N ALA A 132 7.31 8.42 -22.68
CA ALA A 132 5.88 8.19 -22.91
C ALA A 132 5.50 8.04 -24.41
N ARG A 133 6.40 8.43 -25.33
CA ARG A 133 6.23 8.31 -26.79
C ARG A 133 7.22 7.36 -27.46
N SER A 134 8.06 6.65 -26.68
CA SER A 134 9.20 5.89 -27.20
C SER A 134 8.84 4.60 -27.93
N GLY A 135 7.57 4.21 -27.97
CA GLY A 135 7.09 2.95 -28.56
C GLY A 135 7.40 1.71 -27.73
N GLU A 136 8.35 1.79 -26.78
CA GLU A 136 8.72 0.69 -25.88
C GLU A 136 7.72 0.58 -24.70
N PRO A 137 6.94 -0.51 -24.58
CA PRO A 137 5.82 -0.60 -23.64
C PRO A 137 6.21 -0.36 -22.18
N ALA A 138 7.37 -0.87 -21.74
CA ALA A 138 7.83 -0.66 -20.38
C ALA A 138 8.20 0.80 -20.07
N HIS A 139 8.73 1.53 -21.05
CA HIS A 139 9.05 2.96 -20.90
C HIS A 139 7.78 3.80 -20.87
N VAL A 140 6.84 3.48 -21.76
CA VAL A 140 5.53 4.14 -21.81
C VAL A 140 4.80 3.92 -20.48
N ALA A 141 4.72 2.68 -20.00
CA ALA A 141 4.06 2.37 -18.73
C ALA A 141 4.67 3.13 -17.54
N LEU A 142 6.01 3.16 -17.43
CA LEU A 142 6.71 3.93 -16.40
C LEU A 142 6.38 5.41 -16.46
N ALA A 143 6.48 6.03 -17.65
CA ALA A 143 6.23 7.45 -17.81
C ALA A 143 4.77 7.81 -17.51
N LEU A 144 3.81 7.00 -17.98
CA LEU A 144 2.40 7.19 -17.67
C LEU A 144 2.13 7.02 -16.17
N GLU A 145 2.75 6.05 -15.49
CA GLU A 145 2.62 5.86 -14.05
C GLU A 145 3.08 7.12 -13.29
N VAL A 146 4.23 7.67 -13.69
CA VAL A 146 4.78 8.90 -13.09
C VAL A 146 3.84 10.09 -13.31
N PHE A 147 3.35 10.31 -14.52
CA PHE A 147 2.46 11.44 -14.78
C PHE A 147 1.09 11.26 -14.13
N ALA A 148 0.53 10.05 -14.11
CA ALA A 148 -0.73 9.75 -13.44
C ALA A 148 -0.65 10.01 -11.93
N PHE A 149 0.41 9.53 -11.28
CA PHE A 149 0.65 9.78 -9.86
C PHE A 149 0.76 11.28 -9.52
N ARG A 150 1.40 12.05 -10.41
CA ARG A 150 1.56 13.50 -10.26
C ARG A 150 0.30 14.31 -10.64
N GLY A 151 -0.79 13.65 -11.05
CA GLY A 151 -2.02 14.31 -11.52
C GLY A 151 -1.85 15.09 -12.83
N ALA A 152 -0.85 14.73 -13.64
CA ALA A 152 -0.48 15.40 -14.89
C ALA A 152 -1.09 14.73 -16.15
N LEU A 153 -2.00 13.78 -15.97
CA LEU A 153 -2.73 13.09 -17.05
C LEU A 153 -4.23 13.14 -16.81
N GLN A 154 -4.98 13.02 -17.90
CA GLN A 154 -6.42 12.79 -17.90
C GLN A 154 -6.68 11.37 -18.43
N ALA A 155 -7.67 10.68 -17.89
CA ALA A 155 -7.94 9.28 -18.22
C ALA A 155 -8.29 9.09 -19.71
N GLU A 156 -9.03 10.03 -20.28
CA GLU A 156 -9.50 10.02 -21.68
C GLU A 156 -8.34 10.10 -22.66
N ALA A 157 -7.25 10.78 -22.29
CA ALA A 157 -6.09 10.99 -23.15
C ALA A 157 -5.21 9.73 -23.31
N VAL A 158 -5.33 8.76 -22.39
CA VAL A 158 -4.45 7.59 -22.34
C VAL A 158 -5.17 6.26 -22.65
N GLY A 159 -6.49 6.26 -22.86
CA GLY A 159 -7.30 5.05 -23.02
C GLY A 159 -6.70 3.99 -23.97
N PRO A 160 -6.46 4.30 -25.26
CA PRO A 160 -5.91 3.32 -26.21
C PRO A 160 -4.52 2.79 -25.81
N THR A 161 -3.67 3.66 -25.26
CA THR A 161 -2.34 3.25 -24.77
C THR A 161 -2.48 2.38 -23.53
N LEU A 162 -3.36 2.72 -22.60
CA LEU A 162 -3.63 1.94 -21.40
C LEU A 162 -4.16 0.54 -21.73
N ASP A 163 -5.11 0.43 -22.67
CA ASP A 163 -5.63 -0.86 -23.15
C ASP A 163 -4.51 -1.73 -23.74
N ALA A 164 -3.61 -1.13 -24.55
CA ALA A 164 -2.47 -1.85 -25.12
C ALA A 164 -1.50 -2.35 -24.03
N LEU A 165 -1.23 -1.54 -23.00
CA LEU A 165 -0.37 -1.94 -21.89
C LEU A 165 -1.01 -3.00 -20.99
N LEU A 166 -2.33 -2.94 -20.77
CA LEU A 166 -3.08 -3.94 -20.01
C LEU A 166 -3.16 -5.29 -20.74
N ALA A 167 -3.08 -5.30 -22.06
CA ALA A 167 -3.02 -6.51 -22.89
C ALA A 167 -1.59 -7.04 -23.14
N HIS A 168 -0.57 -6.37 -22.61
CA HIS A 168 0.83 -6.73 -22.90
C HIS A 168 1.24 -8.05 -22.24
N ASP A 169 2.13 -8.82 -22.89
CA ASP A 169 2.56 -10.15 -22.41
C ASP A 169 3.43 -10.09 -21.13
N ASP A 170 4.20 -9.02 -20.96
CA ASP A 170 5.01 -8.78 -19.75
C ASP A 170 4.13 -8.35 -18.56
N GLY A 171 4.11 -9.16 -17.50
CA GLY A 171 3.37 -8.91 -16.27
C GLY A 171 3.82 -7.64 -15.51
N ALA A 172 5.08 -7.22 -15.63
CA ALA A 172 5.55 -5.97 -15.04
C ALA A 172 4.94 -4.73 -15.74
N VAL A 173 4.77 -4.81 -17.06
CA VAL A 173 4.08 -3.79 -17.86
C VAL A 173 2.60 -3.73 -17.48
N ARG A 174 1.92 -4.88 -17.40
CA ARG A 174 0.52 -4.95 -16.95
C ARG A 174 0.34 -4.40 -15.53
N ALA A 175 1.26 -4.71 -14.62
CA ALA A 175 1.21 -4.20 -13.24
C ALA A 175 1.36 -2.68 -13.18
N ALA A 176 2.24 -2.09 -13.99
CA ALA A 176 2.36 -0.64 -14.13
C ALA A 176 1.10 -0.02 -14.74
N ALA A 177 0.51 -0.66 -15.76
CA ALA A 177 -0.74 -0.23 -16.38
C ALA A 177 -1.91 -0.21 -15.37
N TRP A 178 -2.03 -1.23 -14.51
CA TRP A 178 -3.04 -1.22 -13.44
C TRP A 178 -2.82 -0.11 -12.40
N ARG A 179 -1.56 0.26 -12.10
CA ARG A 179 -1.27 1.43 -11.26
C ARG A 179 -1.69 2.74 -11.96
N VAL A 180 -1.44 2.87 -13.26
CA VAL A 180 -1.94 4.01 -14.06
C VAL A 180 -3.47 4.09 -13.98
N ALA A 181 -4.17 2.97 -14.24
CA ALA A 181 -5.62 2.90 -14.15
C ALA A 181 -6.14 3.30 -12.77
N THR A 182 -5.46 2.85 -11.70
CA THR A 182 -5.79 3.18 -10.32
C THR A 182 -5.61 4.67 -10.03
N TYR A 183 -4.44 5.25 -10.32
CA TYR A 183 -4.14 6.65 -10.03
C TYR A 183 -5.02 7.63 -10.81
N LEU A 184 -5.45 7.25 -12.01
CA LEU A 184 -6.38 8.03 -12.83
C LEU A 184 -7.84 7.74 -12.51
N CYS A 185 -8.14 6.68 -11.76
CA CYS A 185 -9.47 6.08 -11.68
C CYS A 185 -10.08 5.89 -13.08
N ALA A 186 -9.25 5.44 -14.03
CA ALA A 186 -9.59 5.40 -15.46
C ALA A 186 -10.66 4.35 -15.76
N PRO A 187 -11.55 4.60 -16.73
CA PRO A 187 -12.38 3.55 -17.29
C PRO A 187 -11.48 2.54 -18.01
N VAL A 188 -11.73 1.25 -17.79
CA VAL A 188 -11.00 0.14 -18.39
C VAL A 188 -12.02 -0.82 -18.98
N ASP A 189 -11.74 -1.35 -20.17
CA ASP A 189 -12.60 -2.34 -20.84
C ASP A 189 -12.76 -3.60 -19.95
N PRO A 190 -14.00 -4.08 -19.72
CA PRO A 190 -14.29 -5.30 -18.96
C PRO A 190 -13.45 -6.53 -19.33
N LYS A 191 -12.98 -6.64 -20.57
CA LYS A 191 -12.10 -7.74 -21.00
C LYS A 191 -10.76 -7.76 -20.26
N HIS A 192 -10.21 -6.59 -19.91
CA HIS A 192 -8.94 -6.49 -19.19
C HIS A 192 -9.11 -6.90 -17.73
N TYR A 193 -10.21 -6.53 -17.09
CA TYR A 193 -10.56 -7.05 -15.76
C TYR A 193 -10.70 -8.57 -15.79
N SER A 194 -11.45 -9.11 -16.76
CA SER A 194 -11.65 -10.56 -16.89
C SER A 194 -10.33 -11.32 -17.06
N ALA A 195 -9.42 -10.79 -17.88
CA ALA A 195 -8.09 -11.37 -18.06
C ALA A 195 -7.25 -11.32 -16.77
N ALA A 196 -7.23 -10.18 -16.07
CA ALA A 196 -6.47 -10.03 -14.82
C ALA A 196 -7.02 -10.89 -13.67
N LEU A 197 -8.34 -11.11 -13.63
CA LEU A 197 -8.98 -11.99 -12.64
C LEU A 197 -8.67 -13.48 -12.88
N ALA A 198 -8.30 -13.85 -14.10
CA ALA A 198 -7.91 -15.21 -14.49
C ALA A 198 -6.39 -15.45 -14.44
N ASP A 199 -5.58 -14.42 -14.16
CA ASP A 199 -4.11 -14.50 -14.14
C ASP A 199 -3.60 -15.19 -12.86
N ASP A 200 -2.52 -15.96 -13.00
CA ASP A 200 -2.05 -16.92 -11.98
C ASP A 200 -0.97 -16.39 -11.00
N PRO A 201 -0.41 -15.16 -11.12
CA PRO A 201 0.12 -14.47 -9.96
C PRO A 201 -0.97 -13.55 -9.36
N PRO A 202 -1.30 -13.69 -8.05
CA PRO A 202 -2.37 -12.94 -7.40
C PRO A 202 -2.18 -11.42 -7.44
N GLY A 203 -0.95 -10.94 -7.66
CA GLY A 203 -0.64 -9.52 -7.70
C GLY A 203 -1.40 -8.74 -8.79
N LEU A 204 -1.68 -9.33 -9.95
CA LEU A 204 -2.44 -8.66 -11.01
C LEU A 204 -3.95 -8.64 -10.72
N ARG A 205 -4.48 -9.71 -10.13
CA ARG A 205 -5.87 -9.77 -9.68
C ARG A 205 -6.17 -8.70 -8.64
N VAL A 206 -5.31 -8.56 -7.63
CA VAL A 206 -5.44 -7.52 -6.59
C VAL A 206 -5.41 -6.12 -7.21
N ALA A 207 -4.44 -5.85 -8.09
CA ALA A 207 -4.32 -4.54 -8.73
C ALA A 207 -5.55 -4.18 -9.60
N ALA A 208 -6.12 -5.16 -10.30
CA ALA A 208 -7.33 -4.99 -11.08
C ALA A 208 -8.57 -4.74 -10.19
N LEU A 209 -8.70 -5.46 -9.08
CA LEU A 209 -9.78 -5.26 -8.12
C LEU A 209 -9.71 -3.88 -7.44
N GLU A 210 -8.50 -3.44 -7.06
CA GLU A 210 -8.29 -2.10 -6.53
C GLU A 210 -8.63 -1.02 -7.57
N ALA A 211 -8.15 -1.16 -8.82
CA ALA A 211 -8.48 -0.24 -9.90
C ALA A 211 -10.00 -0.16 -10.13
N ALA A 212 -10.68 -1.30 -10.16
CA ALA A 212 -12.13 -1.38 -10.32
C ALA A 212 -12.87 -0.64 -9.19
N ALA A 213 -12.40 -0.81 -7.95
CA ALA A 213 -12.99 -0.17 -6.79
C ALA A 213 -12.77 1.36 -6.79
N TRP A 214 -11.55 1.82 -7.07
CA TRP A 214 -11.23 3.25 -7.18
C TRP A 214 -11.98 3.93 -8.34
N ALA A 215 -12.11 3.24 -9.48
CA ALA A 215 -12.85 3.70 -10.66
C ALA A 215 -14.37 3.49 -10.58
N ARG A 216 -14.89 2.90 -9.49
CA ARG A 216 -16.32 2.65 -9.27
C ARG A 216 -16.96 1.78 -10.35
N VAL A 217 -16.23 0.80 -10.86
CA VAL A 217 -16.71 -0.09 -11.93
C VAL A 217 -17.96 -0.84 -11.46
N PRO A 218 -19.08 -0.75 -12.20
CA PRO A 218 -20.28 -1.52 -11.89
C PRO A 218 -19.97 -3.02 -11.85
N GLY A 219 -20.44 -3.70 -10.80
CA GLY A 219 -20.27 -5.15 -10.66
C GLY A 219 -19.07 -5.59 -9.81
N VAL A 220 -18.15 -4.70 -9.41
CA VAL A 220 -17.01 -5.07 -8.55
C VAL A 220 -17.47 -5.71 -7.22
N VAL A 221 -18.52 -5.16 -6.58
CA VAL A 221 -19.12 -5.76 -5.38
C VAL A 221 -19.89 -7.05 -5.70
N ALA A 222 -20.48 -7.17 -6.90
CA ALA A 222 -21.18 -8.39 -7.31
C ALA A 222 -20.20 -9.56 -7.49
N TYR A 223 -19.02 -9.31 -8.08
CA TYR A 223 -17.92 -10.26 -8.14
C TYR A 223 -17.46 -10.67 -6.72
N ALA A 224 -17.26 -9.70 -5.84
CA ALA A 224 -16.87 -9.95 -4.45
C ALA A 224 -17.93 -10.79 -3.68
N ARG A 225 -19.22 -10.58 -3.96
CA ARG A 225 -20.33 -11.41 -3.43
C ARG A 225 -20.29 -12.84 -3.96
N GLN A 226 -19.91 -13.05 -5.21
CA GLN A 226 -19.76 -14.38 -5.80
C GLN A 226 -18.63 -15.15 -5.11
N ALA A 227 -17.49 -14.50 -4.84
CA ALA A 227 -16.42 -15.09 -4.05
C ALA A 227 -16.91 -15.47 -2.64
N ALA A 228 -17.67 -14.59 -1.98
CA ALA A 228 -18.24 -14.88 -0.66
C ALA A 228 -19.28 -16.02 -0.63
N ALA A 229 -19.83 -16.43 -1.78
CA ALA A 229 -20.71 -17.60 -1.85
C ALA A 229 -19.93 -18.93 -1.76
N ARG A 230 -18.64 -18.93 -2.13
CA ARG A 230 -17.72 -20.06 -2.01
C ARG A 230 -16.35 -19.55 -1.55
N PRO A 231 -16.22 -19.17 -0.27
CA PRO A 231 -14.99 -18.58 0.23
C PRO A 231 -13.84 -19.58 0.13
N ALA A 232 -12.72 -19.15 -0.45
CA ALA A 232 -11.50 -19.94 -0.56
C ALA A 232 -10.27 -19.04 -0.38
N PRO A 233 -9.11 -19.56 0.08
CA PRO A 233 -7.88 -18.78 0.28
C PRO A 233 -7.47 -17.97 -0.96
N GLU A 234 -7.68 -18.53 -2.15
CA GLU A 234 -7.36 -17.92 -3.43
C GLU A 234 -8.21 -16.68 -3.74
N THR A 235 -9.33 -16.49 -3.03
CA THR A 235 -10.27 -15.39 -3.23
C THR A 235 -10.26 -14.36 -2.08
N LEU A 236 -9.30 -14.46 -1.16
CA LEU A 236 -9.21 -13.58 0.01
C LEU A 236 -9.20 -12.09 -0.35
N ASP A 237 -8.60 -11.72 -1.49
CA ASP A 237 -8.61 -10.37 -2.03
C ASP A 237 -10.03 -9.88 -2.38
N ALA A 238 -10.82 -10.71 -3.04
CA ALA A 238 -12.22 -10.41 -3.34
C ALA A 238 -13.08 -10.36 -2.06
N LEU A 239 -12.83 -11.24 -1.10
CA LEU A 239 -13.52 -11.26 0.20
C LEU A 239 -13.20 -9.99 1.02
N ARG A 240 -11.93 -9.58 1.05
CA ARG A 240 -11.48 -8.33 1.67
C ARG A 240 -12.16 -7.13 1.03
N LEU A 241 -12.27 -7.12 -0.30
CA LEU A 241 -12.96 -6.06 -1.02
C LEU A 241 -14.46 -5.99 -0.69
N LEU A 242 -15.14 -7.14 -0.56
CA LEU A 242 -16.53 -7.19 -0.07
C LEU A 242 -16.64 -6.59 1.33
N ALA A 243 -15.68 -6.86 2.21
CA ALA A 243 -15.69 -6.31 3.55
C ALA A 243 -15.53 -4.76 3.56
N VAL A 244 -14.67 -4.20 2.71
CA VAL A 244 -14.49 -2.74 2.58
C VAL A 244 -15.71 -2.08 1.93
N LEU A 245 -16.15 -2.59 0.78
CA LEU A 245 -17.16 -1.92 -0.06
C LEU A 245 -18.60 -2.32 0.26
N GLY A 246 -18.82 -3.50 0.85
CA GLY A 246 -20.14 -4.06 1.12
C GLY A 246 -21.02 -3.14 1.96
N GLY A 247 -22.31 -3.11 1.63
CA GLY A 247 -23.33 -2.34 2.36
C GLY A 247 -23.91 -3.13 3.55
N PRO A 248 -24.92 -2.59 4.24
CA PRO A 248 -25.65 -3.30 5.29
C PRO A 248 -26.15 -4.70 4.86
N ASP A 249 -26.61 -4.84 3.62
CA ASP A 249 -27.09 -6.13 3.08
C ASP A 249 -26.01 -7.21 2.98
N ASP A 250 -24.74 -6.80 2.93
CA ASP A 250 -23.59 -7.71 2.87
C ASP A 250 -23.12 -8.17 4.25
N ALA A 251 -23.74 -7.68 5.34
CA ALA A 251 -23.33 -7.98 6.72
C ALA A 251 -23.26 -9.47 7.01
N ARG A 252 -24.33 -10.18 6.65
CA ARG A 252 -24.43 -11.62 6.85
C ARG A 252 -23.41 -12.39 6.02
N ARG A 253 -23.02 -11.87 4.84
CA ARG A 253 -22.04 -12.50 3.97
C ARG A 253 -20.64 -12.39 4.55
N VAL A 254 -20.26 -11.20 4.99
CA VAL A 254 -18.98 -10.97 5.65
C VAL A 254 -18.90 -11.77 6.95
N ALA A 255 -19.96 -11.80 7.75
CA ALA A 255 -20.01 -12.61 8.97
C ALA A 255 -19.88 -14.12 8.69
N ALA A 256 -20.46 -14.61 7.59
CA ALA A 256 -20.29 -16.00 7.17
C ALA A 256 -18.84 -16.30 6.78
N VAL A 257 -18.19 -15.42 6.01
CA VAL A 257 -16.77 -15.55 5.62
C VAL A 257 -15.85 -15.66 6.83
N VAL A 258 -16.05 -14.83 7.85
CA VAL A 258 -15.23 -14.83 9.08
C VAL A 258 -15.34 -16.14 9.86
N ARG A 259 -16.39 -16.94 9.63
CA ARG A 259 -16.62 -18.24 10.28
C ARG A 259 -16.10 -19.43 9.48
N VAL A 260 -15.44 -19.23 8.34
CA VAL A 260 -14.89 -20.30 7.50
C VAL A 260 -13.46 -20.61 7.97
N PRO A 261 -13.22 -21.68 8.74
CA PRO A 261 -11.89 -21.99 9.29
C PRO A 261 -10.85 -22.30 8.21
N GLU A 262 -11.26 -22.79 7.03
CA GLU A 262 -10.38 -23.13 5.90
C GLU A 262 -9.65 -21.91 5.33
N LEU A 263 -10.16 -20.70 5.59
CA LEU A 263 -9.48 -19.45 5.24
C LEU A 263 -8.33 -19.10 6.19
N GLY A 264 -8.13 -19.88 7.25
CA GLY A 264 -7.12 -19.66 8.27
C GLY A 264 -7.28 -18.31 8.98
N PRO A 265 -6.21 -17.81 9.63
CA PRO A 265 -6.22 -16.54 10.35
C PRO A 265 -6.54 -15.32 9.47
N ALA A 266 -6.28 -15.40 8.15
CA ALA A 266 -6.51 -14.31 7.20
C ALA A 266 -7.99 -13.89 7.10
N ARG A 267 -8.94 -14.76 7.45
CA ARG A 267 -10.38 -14.42 7.48
C ARG A 267 -10.70 -13.25 8.40
N PHE A 268 -9.92 -13.03 9.46
CA PHE A 268 -10.15 -11.91 10.38
C PHE A 268 -9.74 -10.56 9.80
N ALA A 269 -8.86 -10.53 8.79
CA ALA A 269 -8.62 -9.31 8.02
C ALA A 269 -9.92 -8.80 7.40
N CYS A 270 -10.83 -9.69 6.96
CA CYS A 270 -12.16 -9.31 6.47
C CYS A 270 -13.08 -8.77 7.60
N ALA A 271 -12.93 -9.27 8.84
CA ALA A 271 -13.66 -8.69 9.97
C ALA A 271 -13.18 -7.26 10.25
N GLY A 272 -11.86 -7.05 10.35
CA GLY A 272 -11.24 -5.74 10.57
C GLY A 272 -11.60 -4.73 9.48
N ALA A 273 -11.52 -5.15 8.21
CA ALA A 273 -11.96 -4.41 7.03
C ALA A 273 -13.40 -3.89 7.09
N SER A 274 -14.28 -4.76 7.58
CA SER A 274 -15.72 -4.50 7.58
C SER A 274 -16.10 -3.49 8.64
N GLY A 275 -15.29 -3.38 9.71
CA GLY A 275 -15.61 -2.55 10.85
C GLY A 275 -16.87 -2.99 11.60
N ARG A 276 -17.43 -4.18 11.38
CA ARG A 276 -18.77 -4.48 11.90
C ARG A 276 -18.75 -4.75 13.41
N PRO A 277 -19.48 -3.99 14.25
CA PRO A 277 -19.53 -4.21 15.69
C PRO A 277 -20.00 -5.62 16.07
N GLU A 278 -20.91 -6.21 15.27
CA GLU A 278 -21.44 -7.55 15.53
C GLU A 278 -20.37 -8.66 15.46
N LEU A 279 -19.20 -8.37 14.89
CA LEU A 279 -18.09 -9.32 14.78
C LEU A 279 -17.18 -9.31 16.01
N VAL A 280 -17.31 -8.35 16.93
CA VAL A 280 -16.43 -8.24 18.11
C VAL A 280 -16.60 -9.45 19.05
N GLU A 281 -17.82 -9.86 19.36
CA GLU A 281 -18.08 -11.03 20.21
C GLU A 281 -17.58 -12.34 19.58
N PRO A 282 -17.82 -12.62 18.27
CA PRO A 282 -17.16 -13.72 17.58
C PRO A 282 -15.64 -13.71 17.68
N LEU A 283 -14.99 -12.54 17.54
CA LEU A 283 -13.53 -12.44 17.68
C LEU A 283 -13.07 -12.81 19.09
N ILE A 284 -13.77 -12.37 20.13
CA ILE A 284 -13.47 -12.73 21.53
C ILE A 284 -13.58 -14.24 21.73
N ALA A 285 -14.57 -14.90 21.12
CA ALA A 285 -14.69 -16.36 21.18
C ALA A 285 -13.49 -17.07 20.52
N GLU A 286 -13.04 -16.58 19.37
CA GLU A 286 -11.87 -17.12 18.65
C GLU A 286 -10.56 -16.93 19.42
N MET A 287 -10.41 -15.85 20.20
CA MET A 287 -9.26 -15.64 21.09
C MET A 287 -9.14 -16.70 22.19
N ALA A 288 -10.25 -17.35 22.55
CA ALA A 288 -10.28 -18.42 23.55
C ALA A 288 -10.05 -19.81 22.95
N GLY A 289 -9.89 -19.92 21.62
CA GLY A 289 -9.62 -21.18 20.93
C GLY A 289 -8.19 -21.68 21.12
N ASP A 290 -7.98 -22.95 20.76
CA ASP A 290 -6.69 -23.64 20.93
C ASP A 290 -5.66 -23.30 19.83
N ASP A 291 -6.11 -22.85 18.66
CA ASP A 291 -5.21 -22.45 17.57
C ASP A 291 -4.61 -21.06 17.83
N ALA A 292 -3.34 -21.03 18.21
CA ALA A 292 -2.63 -19.80 18.56
C ALA A 292 -2.61 -18.77 17.42
N ALA A 293 -2.46 -19.22 16.16
CA ALA A 293 -2.43 -18.31 15.01
C ALA A 293 -3.79 -17.61 14.81
N THR A 294 -4.88 -18.36 14.90
CA THR A 294 -6.26 -17.84 14.90
C THR A 294 -6.50 -16.90 16.07
N ALA A 295 -6.11 -17.29 17.29
CA ALA A 295 -6.31 -16.48 18.48
C ALA A 295 -5.60 -15.12 18.36
N VAL A 296 -4.33 -15.11 17.93
CA VAL A 296 -3.55 -13.89 17.72
C VAL A 296 -4.17 -13.00 16.65
N ALA A 297 -4.58 -13.55 15.51
CA ALA A 297 -5.23 -12.78 14.46
C ALA A 297 -6.58 -12.20 14.89
N ALA A 298 -7.36 -12.94 15.69
CA ALA A 298 -8.60 -12.45 16.28
C ALA A 298 -8.32 -11.31 17.28
N GLY A 299 -7.31 -11.45 18.12
CA GLY A 299 -6.82 -10.42 19.06
C GLY A 299 -6.38 -9.14 18.36
N ALA A 300 -5.56 -9.25 17.31
CA ALA A 300 -5.11 -8.10 16.51
C ALA A 300 -6.29 -7.40 15.83
N THR A 301 -7.26 -8.17 15.31
CA THR A 301 -8.46 -7.62 14.69
C THR A 301 -9.36 -6.93 15.71
N PHE A 302 -9.49 -7.47 16.92
CA PHE A 302 -10.18 -6.80 18.02
C PHE A 302 -9.52 -5.47 18.37
N ALA A 303 -8.19 -5.44 18.48
CA ALA A 303 -7.45 -4.21 18.74
C ALA A 303 -7.68 -3.17 17.63
N LYS A 304 -7.70 -3.60 16.35
CA LYS A 304 -8.03 -2.74 15.21
C LYS A 304 -9.45 -2.17 15.29
N LEU A 305 -10.45 -2.98 15.65
CA LEU A 305 -11.84 -2.53 15.75
C LEU A 305 -12.09 -1.62 16.96
N THR A 306 -11.52 -1.97 18.11
CA THR A 306 -11.83 -1.34 19.40
C THR A 306 -10.82 -0.28 19.85
N GLY A 307 -9.65 -0.23 19.21
CA GLY A 307 -8.52 0.62 19.63
C GLY A 307 -7.80 0.15 20.89
N HIS A 308 -8.10 -1.06 21.39
CA HIS A 308 -7.56 -1.57 22.64
C HIS A 308 -6.76 -2.85 22.43
N ASP A 309 -5.48 -2.79 22.78
CA ASP A 309 -4.63 -3.97 22.85
C ASP A 309 -4.99 -4.83 24.07
N VAL A 310 -5.21 -6.11 23.81
CA VAL A 310 -5.59 -7.15 24.79
C VAL A 310 -4.56 -8.28 24.83
N THR A 311 -3.37 -8.09 24.26
CA THR A 311 -2.25 -9.01 24.41
C THR A 311 -1.95 -9.28 25.88
N SER A 312 -1.64 -10.54 26.18
CA SER A 312 -1.28 -11.02 27.52
C SER A 312 0.21 -11.34 27.59
N THR A 313 0.70 -11.69 28.77
CA THR A 313 2.07 -12.21 28.94
C THR A 313 2.22 -13.67 28.56
N ARG A 314 1.11 -14.37 28.24
CA ARG A 314 1.17 -15.76 27.76
C ARG A 314 1.67 -15.77 26.33
N THR A 315 2.50 -16.75 25.99
CA THR A 315 3.04 -16.92 24.66
C THR A 315 2.73 -18.31 24.11
N ALA A 316 2.74 -18.43 22.79
CA ALA A 316 2.67 -19.70 22.08
C ALA A 316 3.63 -19.67 20.89
N GLU A 317 4.08 -20.84 20.47
CA GLU A 317 4.79 -20.99 19.21
C GLU A 317 3.78 -21.08 18.07
N VAL A 318 4.01 -20.31 17.01
CA VAL A 318 3.22 -20.34 15.79
C VAL A 318 4.15 -20.59 14.61
N THR A 319 3.81 -21.56 13.78
CA THR A 319 4.49 -21.79 12.51
C THR A 319 4.19 -20.63 11.56
N VAL A 320 5.23 -19.91 11.15
CA VAL A 320 5.14 -18.80 10.18
C VAL A 320 5.56 -19.23 8.77
N ASP A 321 6.39 -20.26 8.65
CA ASP A 321 6.83 -20.90 7.41
C ASP A 321 7.13 -22.38 7.67
N GLU A 322 7.32 -23.20 6.62
CA GLU A 322 7.50 -24.67 6.69
C GLU A 322 8.53 -25.11 7.74
N ASP A 323 9.58 -24.30 7.98
CA ASP A 323 10.65 -24.56 8.95
C ASP A 323 10.86 -23.43 9.97
N LEU A 324 9.95 -22.46 10.06
CA LEU A 324 10.09 -21.30 10.94
C LEU A 324 8.93 -21.21 11.92
N THR A 325 9.25 -21.21 13.22
CA THR A 325 8.32 -20.89 14.30
C THR A 325 8.67 -19.54 14.90
N ASP A 326 7.64 -18.79 15.28
CA ASP A 326 7.78 -17.54 16.02
C ASP A 326 7.05 -17.65 17.37
N THR A 327 7.59 -17.00 18.38
CA THR A 327 6.96 -16.93 19.70
C THR A 327 6.08 -15.70 19.76
N VAL A 328 4.77 -15.91 19.75
CA VAL A 328 3.79 -14.83 19.74
C VAL A 328 3.08 -14.68 21.08
N ALA A 329 2.76 -13.45 21.46
CA ALA A 329 1.95 -13.16 22.64
C ALA A 329 0.47 -13.46 22.35
N LEU A 330 -0.16 -14.28 23.19
CA LEU A 330 -1.58 -14.63 23.08
C LEU A 330 -2.46 -13.50 23.65
N PRO A 331 -3.66 -13.28 23.07
CA PRO A 331 -4.63 -12.34 23.64
C PRO A 331 -5.23 -12.85 24.96
N ASP A 332 -5.81 -11.92 25.73
CA ASP A 332 -6.61 -12.17 26.92
C ASP A 332 -8.11 -11.97 26.60
N PRO A 333 -8.89 -13.07 26.44
CA PRO A 333 -10.30 -12.97 26.11
C PRO A 333 -11.14 -12.36 27.25
N GLU A 334 -10.77 -12.53 28.53
CA GLU A 334 -11.50 -11.92 29.64
C GLU A 334 -11.30 -10.40 29.64
N ARG A 335 -10.07 -9.95 29.40
CA ARG A 335 -9.77 -8.53 29.20
C ARG A 335 -10.53 -7.98 28.00
N ALA A 336 -10.60 -8.71 26.89
CA ALA A 336 -11.36 -8.32 25.72
C ALA A 336 -12.86 -8.16 26.01
N ARG A 337 -13.48 -9.09 26.76
CA ARG A 337 -14.88 -8.97 27.22
C ARG A 337 -15.08 -7.76 28.11
N ALA A 338 -14.16 -7.52 29.05
CA ALA A 338 -14.25 -6.37 29.97
C ALA A 338 -14.14 -5.03 29.22
N VAL A 339 -13.27 -4.94 28.21
CA VAL A 339 -13.15 -3.77 27.34
C VAL A 339 -14.43 -3.59 26.53
N TRP A 340 -14.89 -4.65 25.87
CA TRP A 340 -16.07 -4.59 25.01
C TRP A 340 -17.35 -4.23 25.79
N GLY A 341 -17.55 -4.80 26.98
CA GLY A 341 -18.68 -4.46 27.84
C GLY A 341 -18.76 -2.97 28.23
N LYS A 342 -17.63 -2.27 28.28
CA LYS A 342 -17.58 -0.81 28.50
C LYS A 342 -17.80 -0.01 27.21
N LEU A 343 -17.30 -0.51 26.09
CA LEU A 343 -17.30 0.21 24.81
C LEU A 343 -18.60 0.04 24.02
N ALA A 344 -19.20 -1.16 24.03
CA ALA A 344 -20.36 -1.52 23.24
C ALA A 344 -21.56 -0.57 23.40
N PRO A 345 -21.92 -0.09 24.62
CA PRO A 345 -23.01 0.87 24.78
C PRO A 345 -22.79 2.19 24.03
N ALA A 346 -21.54 2.67 23.97
CA ALA A 346 -21.19 3.91 23.27
C ALA A 346 -21.17 3.75 21.73
N LEU A 347 -20.98 2.52 21.26
CA LEU A 347 -21.00 2.15 19.83
C LEU A 347 -22.34 1.55 19.39
N ALA A 348 -23.37 1.62 20.24
CA ALA A 348 -24.69 1.14 19.91
C ALA A 348 -25.24 1.86 18.67
N GLY A 349 -25.56 1.08 17.63
CA GLY A 349 -26.05 1.61 16.36
C GLY A 349 -24.96 2.15 15.41
N ALA A 350 -23.68 2.00 15.73
CA ALA A 350 -22.61 2.23 14.76
C ALA A 350 -22.71 1.20 13.63
N GLU A 351 -22.60 1.64 12.38
CA GLU A 351 -22.58 0.71 11.24
C GLU A 351 -21.19 0.10 11.06
N ARG A 352 -20.16 0.92 11.27
CA ARG A 352 -18.75 0.54 11.10
C ARG A 352 -17.90 1.21 12.17
N ILE A 353 -17.01 0.44 12.77
CA ILE A 353 -16.09 0.87 13.81
C ILE A 353 -14.65 0.57 13.44
N CYS A 354 -13.76 1.47 13.82
CA CYS A 354 -12.32 1.24 13.81
C CYS A 354 -11.70 2.09 14.92
N GLY A 355 -10.76 1.54 15.68
CA GLY A 355 -10.14 2.26 16.79
C GLY A 355 -11.12 2.66 17.89
N GLY A 356 -12.26 1.96 18.02
CA GLY A 356 -13.27 2.23 19.04
C GLY A 356 -14.17 3.43 18.77
N ILE A 357 -14.25 3.90 17.52
CA ILE A 357 -15.13 4.99 17.09
C ILE A 357 -15.98 4.57 15.88
N ASP A 358 -17.14 5.21 15.70
CA ASP A 358 -17.99 5.04 14.52
C ASP A 358 -17.39 5.77 13.31
N VAL A 359 -16.80 5.01 12.38
CA VAL A 359 -16.17 5.53 11.15
C VAL A 359 -17.14 5.63 9.98
N ALA A 360 -18.43 5.29 10.17
CA ALA A 360 -19.47 5.62 9.19
C ALA A 360 -19.90 7.09 9.29
N ARG A 361 -19.50 7.79 10.35
CA ARG A 361 -19.71 9.23 10.56
C ARG A 361 -18.44 10.03 10.26
N PRO A 362 -18.55 11.35 10.02
CA PRO A 362 -17.37 12.21 9.95
C PRO A 362 -16.50 12.07 11.20
N ILE A 363 -15.21 11.81 11.00
CA ILE A 363 -14.21 11.72 12.05
C ILE A 363 -13.32 12.96 12.04
N ASP A 364 -12.79 13.34 13.22
CA ASP A 364 -11.82 14.44 13.32
C ASP A 364 -10.42 14.03 12.84
N ALA A 365 -9.53 15.03 12.72
CA ALA A 365 -8.17 14.83 12.25
C ALA A 365 -7.34 13.94 13.19
N ASP A 366 -7.58 14.02 14.50
CA ASP A 366 -6.84 13.24 15.49
C ASP A 366 -7.22 11.76 15.44
N ALA A 367 -8.50 11.45 15.28
CA ALA A 367 -9.01 10.12 15.02
C ALA A 367 -8.43 9.56 13.72
N ALA A 368 -8.48 10.32 12.63
CA ALA A 368 -7.90 9.92 11.35
C ALA A 368 -6.38 9.68 11.41
N ALA A 369 -5.66 10.40 12.29
CA ALA A 369 -4.22 10.24 12.49
C ALA A 369 -3.85 8.99 13.32
N ARG A 370 -4.75 8.51 14.18
CA ARG A 370 -4.57 7.29 14.99
C ARG A 370 -4.94 6.01 14.25
N MET A 371 -5.71 6.10 13.17
CA MET A 371 -6.04 4.95 12.33
C MET A 371 -4.77 4.34 11.72
N ASP A 372 -4.75 3.01 11.65
CA ASP A 372 -3.74 2.30 10.90
C ASP A 372 -3.85 2.62 9.39
N MET A 373 -2.72 2.51 8.67
CA MET A 373 -2.62 2.89 7.26
C MET A 373 -3.50 2.02 6.37
N GLU A 374 -3.70 0.75 6.71
CA GLU A 374 -4.65 -0.13 6.01
C GLU A 374 -6.10 0.37 6.17
N SER A 375 -6.55 0.62 7.41
CA SER A 375 -7.88 1.21 7.69
C SER A 375 -8.08 2.55 7.02
N ARG A 376 -7.05 3.40 6.98
CA ARG A 376 -7.09 4.70 6.29
C ARG A 376 -7.29 4.52 4.79
N TRP A 377 -6.57 3.59 4.17
CA TRP A 377 -6.74 3.26 2.75
C TRP A 377 -8.16 2.77 2.47
N ASP A 378 -8.66 1.81 3.27
CA ASP A 378 -10.01 1.27 3.14
C ASP A 378 -11.10 2.33 3.27
N LEU A 379 -10.94 3.26 4.22
CA LEU A 379 -11.86 4.37 4.44
C LEU A 379 -11.97 5.24 3.18
N PHE A 380 -10.84 5.66 2.60
CA PHE A 380 -10.85 6.49 1.39
C PHE A 380 -11.27 5.74 0.13
N LEU A 381 -10.91 4.45 0.02
CA LEU A 381 -11.37 3.58 -1.06
C LEU A 381 -12.89 3.46 -1.04
N ARG A 382 -13.47 3.18 0.13
CA ARG A 382 -14.93 3.13 0.32
C ARG A 382 -15.58 4.48 0.05
N ALA A 383 -15.03 5.56 0.60
CA ALA A 383 -15.57 6.91 0.43
C ALA A 383 -15.59 7.31 -1.05
N ARG A 384 -14.53 6.99 -1.80
CA ARG A 384 -14.49 7.16 -3.26
C ARG A 384 -15.51 6.29 -3.96
N TYR A 385 -15.60 5.01 -3.59
CA TYR A 385 -16.53 4.06 -4.21
C TYR A 385 -17.99 4.53 -4.08
N LEU A 386 -18.36 4.99 -2.89
CA LEU A 386 -19.67 5.54 -2.55
C LEU A 386 -19.88 6.98 -3.02
N ASN A 387 -18.91 7.58 -3.71
CA ASN A 387 -18.97 8.95 -4.22
C ASN A 387 -19.12 10.04 -3.14
N THR A 388 -18.55 9.81 -1.96
CA THR A 388 -18.52 10.75 -0.82
C THR A 388 -17.17 11.43 -0.65
N TRP A 389 -16.14 10.97 -1.36
CA TRP A 389 -14.82 11.61 -1.48
C TRP A 389 -14.38 11.60 -2.95
N HIS A 390 -13.78 12.70 -3.42
CA HIS A 390 -13.40 12.90 -4.82
C HIS A 390 -11.88 12.95 -5.04
N GLY A 391 -11.09 12.61 -4.03
CA GLY A 391 -9.64 12.54 -4.17
C GLY A 391 -9.16 11.30 -4.94
N LEU A 392 -7.85 11.23 -5.12
CA LEU A 392 -7.16 10.20 -5.89
C LEU A 392 -6.23 9.36 -5.01
N PRO A 393 -5.98 8.09 -5.36
CA PRO A 393 -5.16 7.18 -4.54
C PRO A 393 -3.75 7.73 -4.30
N ALA A 394 -3.18 8.43 -5.29
CA ALA A 394 -1.85 9.04 -5.19
C ALA A 394 -1.73 9.98 -3.97
N GLN A 395 -2.79 10.69 -3.60
CA GLN A 395 -2.78 11.61 -2.45
C GLN A 395 -2.53 10.91 -1.11
N LEU A 396 -2.76 9.60 -1.04
CA LEU A 396 -2.54 8.79 0.16
C LEU A 396 -1.13 8.19 0.22
N GLU A 397 -0.37 8.28 -0.88
CA GLU A 397 0.96 7.67 -1.02
C GLU A 397 2.09 8.70 -1.11
N VAL A 398 1.76 9.95 -1.41
CA VAL A 398 2.71 11.07 -1.51
C VAL A 398 3.60 11.11 -0.27
N LEU A 399 4.91 11.26 -0.50
CA LEU A 399 5.89 11.51 0.55
C LEU A 399 5.57 12.89 1.15
N ALA A 400 5.50 12.99 2.48
CA ALA A 400 5.13 14.22 3.14
C ALA A 400 5.93 15.42 2.57
N PRO A 401 5.25 16.50 2.15
CA PRO A 401 5.93 17.70 1.69
C PRO A 401 6.75 18.29 2.84
N ARG A 402 7.81 19.04 2.50
CA ARG A 402 8.63 19.79 3.46
C ARG A 402 7.72 20.56 4.43
N ALA A 403 7.95 20.41 5.72
CA ALA A 403 7.51 21.38 6.72
C ALA A 403 8.30 22.68 6.58
#